data_AF-A0A183BRQ1-F1
#
_entry.id   AF-A0A183BRQ1-F1
#
_cell.length_a   1.000
_cell.length_b   1.000
_cell.length_c   1.000
_cell.angle_alpha   90.00
_cell.angle_beta   90.00
_cell.angle_gamma   90.00
#
_symmetry.space_group_name_H-M   'P 1'
#
loop_
_entity.id
_entity.type
_entity.pdbx_description
1 polymer ?
#
loop_
_entity_poly.entity_id
_entity_poly.type
_entity_poly.pdbx_seq_one_letter_code
_entity_poly.pdbx_strand_id
1 'polypeptide(L)'
;MANYFNRVDVALPGAATFFGKQSVEERAHALKLIDYVNTRGGHVKLMPLSAPARQDWWNLHAALSEALDLEKTNNANLLSLHKLASENNDPDLTNFLEEFYLREQVDEIQRLARMANHLFRMGASGLGEHLFDLELQKAA
;
A
#
# COMPACT_ATOMS: atom_id res chain seq x y z
N MET A 1 10.30 2.50 0.29
CA MET A 1 10.09 3.10 1.62
C MET A 1 10.82 2.36 2.75
N ALA A 2 10.56 1.08 3.01
CA ALA A 2 11.18 0.33 4.13
C ALA A 2 12.72 0.48 4.21
N ASN A 3 13.42 0.25 3.09
CA ASN A 3 14.88 0.38 3.02
C ASN A 3 15.39 1.78 3.36
N TYR A 4 14.64 2.84 3.03
CA TYR A 4 15.02 4.22 3.34
C TYR A 4 15.02 4.47 4.85
N PHE A 5 13.95 4.06 5.54
CA PHE A 5 13.83 4.23 6.99
C PHE A 5 14.80 3.36 7.79
N ASN A 6 15.27 2.26 7.19
CA ASN A 6 16.29 1.39 7.79
C ASN A 6 17.73 1.90 7.61
N ARG A 7 17.96 2.99 6.86
CA ARG A 7 19.30 3.57 6.74
C ARG A 7 19.76 4.12 8.09
N VAL A 8 21.06 4.02 8.37
CA VAL A 8 21.66 4.49 9.63
C VAL A 8 21.50 5.99 9.87
N ASP A 9 21.34 6.78 8.81
CA ASP A 9 21.16 8.24 8.87
C ASP A 9 19.68 8.68 8.96
N VAL A 10 18.73 7.76 8.79
CA VAL A 10 17.28 8.00 9.01
C VAL A 10 16.83 7.36 10.32
N ALA A 11 17.21 6.09 10.55
CA ALA A 11 17.07 5.36 11.80
C ALA A 11 15.65 5.36 12.41
N LEU A 12 14.64 4.98 11.62
CA LEU A 12 13.24 4.80 12.05
C LEU A 12 12.81 3.32 11.87
N PRO A 13 13.15 2.42 12.83
CA PRO A 13 12.92 0.98 12.67
C PRO A 13 11.43 0.58 12.61
N GLY A 14 10.56 1.33 13.28
CA GLY A 14 9.11 1.08 13.27
C GLY A 14 8.52 1.30 11.88
N ALA A 15 8.85 2.42 11.26
CA ALA A 15 8.50 2.75 9.90
C ALA A 15 9.09 1.73 8.90
N ALA A 16 10.36 1.35 9.08
CA ALA A 16 10.99 0.33 8.24
C ALA A 16 10.22 -0.99 8.29
N THR A 17 9.85 -1.45 9.49
CA THR A 17 9.08 -2.67 9.71
C THR A 17 7.67 -2.56 9.13
N PHE A 18 6.99 -1.43 9.37
CA PHE A 18 5.65 -1.15 8.85
C PHE A 18 5.61 -1.26 7.31
N PHE A 19 6.44 -0.48 6.61
CA PHE A 19 6.48 -0.52 5.14
C PHE A 19 7.02 -1.85 4.60
N GLY A 20 7.84 -2.56 5.38
CA GLY A 20 8.28 -3.91 5.04
C GLY A 20 7.11 -4.89 5.00
N LYS A 21 6.23 -4.84 5.99
CA LYS A 21 5.00 -5.65 6.03
C LYS A 21 4.06 -5.30 4.89
N GLN A 22 3.83 -4.02 4.62
CA GLN A 22 3.01 -3.57 3.48
C GLN A 22 3.54 -4.10 2.14
N SER A 23 4.88 -4.11 1.96
CA SER A 23 5.47 -4.69 0.74
C SER A 23 5.23 -6.19 0.59
N VAL A 24 5.12 -6.94 1.70
CA VAL A 24 4.82 -8.38 1.67
C VAL A 24 3.34 -8.62 1.36
N GLU A 25 2.46 -7.81 1.95
CA GLU A 25 1.01 -7.82 1.72
C GLU A 25 0.67 -7.53 0.25
N GLU A 26 1.22 -6.46 -0.33
CA GLU A 26 1.03 -6.11 -1.74
C GLU A 26 1.58 -7.19 -2.70
N ARG A 27 2.65 -7.89 -2.32
CA ARG A 27 3.13 -9.04 -3.07
C ARG A 27 2.12 -10.19 -3.04
N ALA A 28 1.45 -10.42 -1.92
CA ALA A 28 0.39 -11.42 -1.82
C ALA A 28 -0.83 -11.03 -2.67
N HIS A 29 -1.19 -9.74 -2.73
CA HIS A 29 -2.22 -9.23 -3.64
C HIS A 29 -1.90 -9.50 -5.11
N ALA A 30 -0.66 -9.20 -5.53
CA ALA A 30 -0.21 -9.49 -6.90
C ALA A 30 -0.29 -10.99 -7.23
N LEU A 31 0.11 -11.87 -6.30
CA LEU A 31 0.03 -13.32 -6.50
C LEU A 31 -1.41 -13.81 -6.57
N LYS A 32 -2.32 -13.27 -5.74
CA LYS A 32 -3.75 -13.60 -5.76
C LYS A 32 -4.38 -13.25 -7.12
N LEU A 33 -4.01 -12.13 -7.74
CA LEU A 33 -4.44 -11.80 -9.11
C LEU A 33 -3.89 -12.79 -10.15
N ILE A 34 -2.61 -13.17 -10.05
CA ILE A 34 -1.98 -14.15 -10.94
C ILE A 34 -2.70 -15.50 -10.86
N ASP A 35 -2.96 -15.99 -9.65
CA ASP A 35 -3.65 -17.25 -9.41
C ASP A 35 -5.09 -17.22 -9.92
N TYR A 36 -5.79 -16.09 -9.75
CA TYR A 36 -7.12 -15.88 -10.29
C TYR A 36 -7.14 -15.95 -11.83
N VAL A 37 -6.22 -15.26 -12.50
CA VAL A 37 -6.10 -15.31 -13.97
C VAL A 37 -5.85 -16.74 -14.44
N ASN A 38 -4.94 -17.48 -13.80
CA ASN A 38 -4.65 -18.87 -14.13
C ASN A 38 -5.86 -19.78 -13.90
N THR A 39 -6.59 -19.59 -12.79
CA THR A 39 -7.80 -20.37 -12.44
C THR A 39 -8.90 -20.20 -13.48
N ARG A 40 -9.05 -19.00 -14.03
CA ARG A 40 -10.02 -18.69 -15.10
C ARG A 40 -9.54 -19.14 -16.50
N GLY A 41 -8.40 -19.82 -16.60
CA GLY A 41 -7.81 -20.29 -17.87
C GLY A 41 -7.12 -19.19 -18.69
N GLY A 42 -6.86 -18.02 -18.08
CA GLY A 42 -6.11 -16.94 -18.69
C GLY A 42 -4.60 -17.19 -18.68
N HIS A 43 -3.86 -16.32 -19.38
CA HIS A 43 -2.41 -16.39 -19.45
C HIS A 43 -1.79 -15.10 -18.92
N VAL A 44 -1.03 -15.20 -17.83
CA VAL A 44 -0.30 -14.07 -17.26
C VAL A 44 0.86 -13.67 -18.16
N LYS A 45 0.91 -12.39 -18.54
CA LYS A 45 2.04 -11.77 -19.25
C LYS A 45 2.69 -10.74 -18.35
N LEU A 46 3.88 -11.07 -17.84
CA LEU A 46 4.63 -10.18 -16.96
C LEU A 46 5.28 -9.04 -17.75
N MET A 47 5.23 -7.84 -17.18
CA MET A 47 5.82 -6.62 -17.73
C MET A 47 6.96 -6.12 -16.83
N PRO A 48 7.93 -5.34 -17.35
CA PRO A 48 8.96 -4.73 -16.52
C PRO A 48 8.35 -3.85 -15.43
N LEU A 49 8.88 -3.95 -14.21
CA LEU A 49 8.50 -3.08 -13.08
C LEU A 49 9.48 -1.91 -13.00
N SER A 50 8.97 -0.69 -13.14
CA SER A 50 9.77 0.52 -12.97
C SER A 50 10.23 0.71 -11.53
N ALA A 51 11.41 1.29 -11.35
CA ALA A 51 11.85 1.74 -10.03
C ALA A 51 10.87 2.80 -9.48
N PRO A 52 10.71 2.89 -8.14
CA PRO A 52 9.94 3.95 -7.53
C PRO A 52 10.43 5.35 -7.95
N ALA A 53 9.52 6.28 -8.21
CA ALA A 53 9.85 7.63 -8.66
C ALA A 53 10.62 8.44 -7.60
N ARG A 54 10.42 8.11 -6.32
CA ARG A 54 11.13 8.71 -5.17
C ARG A 54 11.91 7.62 -4.43
N GLN A 55 13.13 7.97 -4.00
CA GLN A 55 13.98 7.12 -3.16
C GLN A 55 14.39 7.77 -1.82
N ASP A 56 14.10 9.06 -1.64
CA ASP A 56 14.32 9.80 -0.41
C ASP A 56 13.04 10.57 -0.04
N TRP A 57 12.48 10.29 1.14
CA TRP A 57 11.17 10.79 1.57
C TRP A 57 11.24 11.94 2.58
N TRP A 58 12.44 12.42 2.93
CA TRP A 58 12.75 13.45 3.94
C TRP A 58 12.25 13.19 5.37
N ASN A 59 11.04 12.67 5.53
CA ASN A 59 10.46 12.21 6.79
C ASN A 59 9.38 11.14 6.57
N LEU A 60 8.85 10.61 7.66
CA LEU A 60 7.79 9.61 7.71
C LEU A 60 6.45 10.14 7.21
N HIS A 61 6.11 11.41 7.44
CA HIS A 61 4.85 11.99 6.98
C HIS A 61 4.74 11.97 5.45
N ALA A 62 5.81 12.32 4.73
CA ALA A 62 5.80 12.25 3.28
C ALA A 62 5.76 10.82 2.73
N ALA A 63 6.41 9.86 3.39
CA ALA A 63 6.27 8.46 3.00
C ALA A 63 4.84 7.96 3.20
N LEU A 64 4.19 8.29 4.33
CA LEU A 64 2.78 7.94 4.57
C LEU A 64 1.84 8.63 3.58
N SER A 65 2.11 9.89 3.22
CA SER A 65 1.33 10.62 2.22
C SER A 65 1.46 9.98 0.84
N GLU A 66 2.66 9.58 0.45
CA GLU A 66 2.90 8.89 -0.82
C GLU A 66 2.29 7.48 -0.83
N ALA A 67 2.38 6.73 0.27
CA ALA A 67 1.70 5.45 0.41
C ALA A 67 0.18 5.61 0.26
N LEU A 68 -0.41 6.63 0.88
CA LEU A 68 -1.83 6.94 0.74
C LEU A 68 -2.23 7.23 -0.72
N ASP A 69 -1.38 7.97 -1.45
CA ASP A 69 -1.64 8.28 -2.87
C ASP A 69 -1.48 7.04 -3.77
N LEU A 70 -0.53 6.14 -3.46
CA LEU A 70 -0.42 4.85 -4.11
C LEU A 70 -1.67 3.99 -3.88
N GLU A 71 -2.17 3.90 -2.64
CA GLU A 71 -3.37 3.11 -2.35
C GLU A 71 -4.63 3.67 -3.00
N LYS A 72 -4.77 5.00 -3.08
CA LYS A 72 -5.85 5.62 -3.86
C LYS A 72 -5.74 5.29 -5.35
N THR A 73 -4.53 5.25 -5.88
CA THR A 73 -4.28 4.89 -7.29
C THR A 73 -4.62 3.42 -7.54
N ASN A 74 -4.19 2.51 -6.67
CA ASN A 74 -4.54 1.09 -6.72
C ASN A 74 -6.06 0.89 -6.66
N ASN A 75 -6.74 1.55 -5.73
CA ASN A 75 -8.19 1.49 -5.61
C ASN A 75 -8.89 2.01 -6.87
N ALA A 76 -8.42 3.12 -7.46
CA ALA A 76 -8.97 3.62 -8.71
C ALA A 76 -8.82 2.61 -9.86
N ASN A 77 -7.66 1.95 -9.97
CA ASN A 77 -7.42 0.91 -10.96
C ASN A 77 -8.32 -0.31 -10.74
N LEU A 78 -8.54 -0.72 -9.49
CA LEU A 78 -9.45 -1.82 -9.13
C LEU A 78 -10.91 -1.48 -9.47
N LEU A 79 -11.35 -0.25 -9.22
CA LEU A 79 -12.69 0.22 -9.61
C LEU A 79 -12.86 0.25 -11.14
N SER A 80 -11.83 0.68 -11.88
CA SER A 80 -11.82 0.59 -13.35
C SER A 80 -11.90 -0.85 -13.84
N LEU A 81 -11.18 -1.78 -13.21
CA LEU A 81 -11.23 -3.21 -13.54
C LEU A 81 -12.59 -3.83 -13.22
N HIS A 82 -13.18 -3.48 -12.07
CA HIS A 82 -14.52 -3.91 -11.67
C HIS A 82 -15.60 -3.42 -12.64
N LYS A 83 -15.51 -2.15 -13.06
CA LYS A 83 -16.37 -1.59 -14.10
C LYS A 83 -16.24 -2.37 -15.41
N LEU A 84 -15.02 -2.65 -15.85
CA LEU A 84 -14.78 -3.43 -17.07
C LEU A 84 -15.38 -4.85 -16.95
N ALA A 85 -15.21 -5.51 -15.81
CA ALA A 85 -15.81 -6.82 -15.54
C ALA A 85 -17.34 -6.77 -15.63
N SER A 86 -17.95 -5.74 -15.03
CA SER A 86 -19.40 -5.50 -15.09
C SER A 86 -19.90 -5.26 -16.51
N GLU A 87 -19.21 -4.43 -17.30
CA GLU A 87 -19.54 -4.16 -18.71
C GLU A 87 -19.44 -5.41 -19.60
N ASN A 88 -18.60 -6.38 -19.22
CA ASN A 88 -18.45 -7.66 -19.90
C ASN A 88 -19.34 -8.78 -19.31
N ASN A 89 -20.22 -8.46 -18.35
CA ASN A 89 -21.07 -9.42 -17.65
C ASN A 89 -20.27 -10.57 -17.00
N ASP A 90 -19.14 -10.27 -16.35
CA ASP A 90 -18.35 -11.24 -15.57
C ASP A 90 -18.65 -11.10 -14.06
N PRO A 91 -19.71 -11.75 -13.55
CA PRO A 91 -20.10 -11.63 -12.15
C PRO A 91 -19.09 -12.25 -11.17
N ASP A 92 -18.31 -13.22 -11.64
CA ASP A 92 -17.28 -13.88 -10.83
C ASP A 92 -16.11 -12.94 -10.58
N LEU A 93 -15.65 -12.20 -11.60
CA LEU A 93 -14.60 -11.20 -11.44
C LEU A 93 -15.06 -10.01 -10.60
N THR A 94 -16.30 -9.53 -10.78
CA THR A 94 -16.82 -8.47 -9.91
C THR A 94 -16.86 -8.90 -8.44
N ASN A 95 -17.35 -10.12 -8.16
CA ASN A 95 -17.39 -10.65 -6.80
C ASN A 95 -15.98 -10.83 -6.21
N PHE A 96 -15.05 -11.39 -6.99
CA PHE A 96 -13.66 -11.57 -6.56
C PHE A 96 -12.99 -10.24 -6.17
N LEU A 97 -13.20 -9.17 -6.95
CA LEU A 97 -12.64 -7.86 -6.65
C LEU A 97 -13.28 -7.24 -5.40
N GLU A 98 -14.60 -7.39 -5.23
CA GLU A 98 -15.33 -6.91 -4.05
C GLU A 98 -14.88 -7.60 -2.76
N GLU A 99 -14.75 -8.94 -2.80
CA GLU A 99 -14.42 -9.76 -1.64
C GLU A 99 -12.96 -9.57 -1.18
N PHE A 100 -12.02 -9.54 -2.12
CA PHE A 100 -10.60 -9.66 -1.80
C PHE A 100 -9.78 -8.37 -1.94
N TYR A 101 -10.36 -7.29 -2.48
CA TYR A 101 -9.60 -6.05 -2.73
C TYR A 101 -10.35 -4.79 -2.34
N LEU A 102 -11.55 -4.55 -2.87
CA LEU A 102 -12.20 -3.23 -2.74
C LEU A 102 -12.51 -2.84 -1.29
N ARG A 103 -12.91 -3.80 -0.45
CA ARG A 103 -13.14 -3.54 0.98
C ARG A 103 -11.84 -3.23 1.71
N GLU A 104 -10.81 -4.02 1.44
CA GLU A 104 -9.48 -3.87 2.03
C GLU A 104 -8.84 -2.52 1.66
N GLN A 105 -8.95 -2.10 0.40
CA GLN A 105 -8.48 -0.77 -0.03
C GLN A 105 -9.14 0.36 0.76
N VAL A 106 -10.44 0.30 1.03
CA VAL A 106 -11.14 1.35 1.79
C VAL A 106 -10.59 1.43 3.22
N ASP A 107 -10.39 0.29 3.86
CA ASP A 107 -9.86 0.19 5.22
C ASP A 107 -8.40 0.68 5.27
N GLU A 108 -7.56 0.32 4.30
CA GLU A 108 -6.16 0.72 4.26
C GLU A 108 -5.99 2.21 3.93
N ILE A 109 -6.77 2.75 2.97
CA ILE A 109 -6.81 4.20 2.68
C ILE A 109 -7.22 4.97 3.93
N GLN A 110 -8.23 4.49 4.68
CA GLN A 110 -8.63 5.11 5.92
C GLN A 110 -7.50 5.05 6.96
N ARG A 111 -6.82 3.91 7.11
CA ARG A 111 -5.71 3.71 8.04
C ARG A 111 -4.56 4.67 7.75
N LEU A 112 -4.06 4.69 6.52
CA LEU A 112 -2.98 5.58 6.09
C LEU A 112 -3.34 7.06 6.22
N ALA A 113 -4.57 7.45 5.86
CA ALA A 113 -5.03 8.83 6.02
C ALA A 113 -5.07 9.25 7.50
N ARG A 114 -5.51 8.37 8.40
CA ARG A 114 -5.49 8.64 9.85
C ARG A 114 -4.06 8.76 10.37
N MET A 115 -3.16 7.86 9.95
CA MET A 115 -1.75 7.86 10.32
C MET A 115 -1.05 9.15 9.89
N ALA A 116 -1.17 9.54 8.61
CA ALA A 116 -0.58 10.75 8.08
C ALA A 116 -1.07 12.00 8.85
N ASN A 117 -2.38 12.13 9.05
CA ASN A 117 -2.96 13.25 9.80
C ASN A 117 -2.57 13.24 11.28
N HIS A 118 -2.41 12.07 11.90
CA HIS A 118 -1.97 11.95 13.29
C HIS A 118 -0.53 12.44 13.43
N LEU A 119 0.39 11.92 12.61
CA LEU A 119 1.79 12.34 12.60
C LEU A 119 1.94 13.83 12.27
N PHE A 120 1.15 14.36 11.33
CA PHE A 120 1.15 15.80 11.04
C PHE A 120 0.84 16.63 12.30
N ARG A 121 -0.17 16.23 13.08
CA ARG A 121 -0.56 16.92 14.32
C ARG A 121 0.45 16.76 15.46
N MET A 122 1.18 15.64 15.51
CA MET A 122 2.26 15.42 16.49
C MET A 122 3.52 16.23 16.19
N GLY A 123 3.63 16.78 14.97
CA GLY A 123 4.85 17.35 14.43
C GLY A 123 5.51 16.33 13.49
N ALA A 124 5.48 16.65 12.19
CA ALA A 124 5.91 15.74 11.14
C ALA A 124 7.41 15.38 11.19
N SER A 125 8.23 16.05 12.01
CA SER A 125 9.66 15.77 12.14
C SER A 125 10.12 15.93 13.59
N GLY A 126 11.31 15.40 13.89
CA GLY A 126 11.92 15.52 15.22
C GLY A 126 11.20 14.64 16.25
N LEU A 127 10.79 15.21 17.38
CA LEU A 127 10.21 14.43 18.49
C LEU A 127 8.89 13.74 18.12
N GLY A 128 8.01 14.42 17.37
CA GLY A 128 6.72 13.84 16.96
C GLY A 128 6.88 12.61 16.08
N GLU A 129 7.78 12.69 15.11
CA GLU A 129 8.16 11.58 14.24
C GLU A 129 8.80 10.42 15.00
N HIS A 130 9.71 10.72 15.94
CA HIS A 130 10.33 9.69 16.78
C HIS A 130 9.29 8.95 17.64
N LEU A 131 8.38 9.68 18.30
CA LEU A 131 7.33 9.07 19.11
C LEU A 131 6.38 8.21 18.29
N PHE A 132 6.02 8.67 17.08
CA PHE A 132 5.19 7.91 16.16
C PHE A 132 5.89 6.63 15.69
N ASP A 133 7.20 6.67 15.42
CA ASP A 133 7.97 5.46 15.09
C ASP A 133 7.96 4.44 16.23
N LEU A 134 8.09 4.89 17.49
CA LEU A 134 7.98 4.01 18.65
C LEU A 134 6.58 3.38 18.78
N GLU A 135 5.52 4.09 18.39
CA GLU A 135 4.16 3.51 18.32
C GLU A 135 4.08 2.41 17.25
N LEU A 136 4.66 2.65 16.07
CA LEU A 136 4.73 1.64 15.00
C LEU A 136 5.49 0.38 15.43
N GLN A 137 6.58 0.53 16.19
CA GLN A 137 7.35 -0.62 16.71
C GLN A 137 6.53 -1.48 17.68
N LYS A 138 5.68 -0.87 18.52
CA LYS A 138 4.83 -1.61 19.47
C LYS A 138 3.68 -2.34 18.78
N ALA A 139 3.24 -1.84 17.63
CA ALA A 139 2.21 -2.45 16.81
C ALA A 139 2.75 -3.52 15.83
N ALA A 140 4.07 -3.70 15.77
CA ALA A 140 4.73 -4.68 14.92
C ALA A 140 4.74 -6.08 15.54
#